data_AF-A0A552AH15-F1
#
_entry.id   AF-A0A552AH15-F1
#
_cell.length_a   1.000
_cell.length_b   1.000
_cell.length_c   1.000
_cell.angle_alpha   90.00
_cell.angle_beta   90.00
_cell.angle_gamma   90.00
#
_symmetry.space_group_name_H-M   'P 1'
#
loop_
_entity.id
_entity.type
_entity.pdbx_description
1 polymer ?
#
loop_
_entity_poly.entity_id
_entity_poly.type
_entity_poly.pdbx_seq_one_letter_code
_entity_poly.pdbx_strand_id
1 'polypeptide(L)'
;MRRVSISIVSIAFSVFALIVCYHSLFVIPETAIKTQAIYWFYAALVSAIIPYLEEVVVYIKTIKVGSSGIEIAMNEVKKEIQKIDEKVEKLDNKLLQTLDRIQQNESSLSQQAREIRQQNYDSWTVNVLAKMNPQAKLATQESLTYNHLKSEGIGIKELKDMLGQLGYYHGNIDQVFTPELAQAVEKFQFENRLGIPDGIAGSITLSKIAELLPRQIGAASISKSNVKN
;
A
#
# COMPACT_ATOMS: atom_id res chain seq x y z
N MET A 1 -33.92 0.33 38.62
CA MET A 1 -34.91 -0.40 39.44
C MET A 1 -36.14 -0.85 38.64
N ARG A 2 -36.77 -0.01 37.79
CA ARG A 2 -37.99 -0.38 37.01
C ARG A 2 -37.89 -1.65 36.12
N ARG A 3 -36.76 -1.91 35.45
CA ARG A 3 -36.61 -3.08 34.55
C ARG A 3 -36.54 -4.43 35.30
N VAL A 4 -35.93 -4.45 36.48
CA VAL A 4 -35.85 -5.65 37.34
C VAL A 4 -37.24 -6.02 37.86
N SER A 5 -38.03 -5.02 38.24
CA SER A 5 -39.41 -5.20 38.70
C SER A 5 -40.31 -5.81 37.62
N ILE A 6 -40.19 -5.36 36.36
CA ILE A 6 -40.99 -5.89 35.23
C ILE A 6 -40.61 -7.35 34.92
N SER A 7 -39.33 -7.69 35.04
CA SER A 7 -38.84 -9.06 34.76
C SER A 7 -39.35 -10.06 35.82
N ILE A 8 -39.32 -9.68 37.10
CA ILE A 8 -39.81 -10.53 38.20
C ILE A 8 -41.32 -10.75 38.11
N VAL A 9 -42.08 -9.70 37.77
CA VAL A 9 -43.54 -9.80 37.58
C VAL A 9 -43.89 -10.69 36.38
N SER A 10 -43.13 -10.60 35.28
CA SER A 10 -43.32 -11.45 34.10
C SER A 10 -43.00 -12.93 34.41
N ILE A 11 -41.91 -13.21 35.13
CA ILE A 11 -41.56 -14.57 35.55
C ILE A 11 -42.63 -15.15 36.48
N ALA A 12 -43.09 -14.38 37.47
CA ALA A 12 -44.15 -14.81 38.38
C ALA A 12 -45.47 -15.11 37.64
N PHE A 13 -45.82 -14.29 36.64
CA PHE A 13 -46.99 -14.51 35.79
C PHE A 13 -46.85 -15.75 34.91
N SER A 14 -45.66 -16.01 34.35
CA SER A 14 -45.39 -17.20 33.53
C SER A 14 -45.46 -18.49 34.35
N VAL A 15 -44.93 -18.49 35.59
CA VAL A 15 -45.04 -19.61 36.53
C VAL A 15 -46.50 -19.85 36.90
N PHE A 16 -47.26 -18.80 37.18
CA PHE A 16 -48.69 -18.91 37.46
C PHE A 16 -49.47 -19.48 36.25
N ALA A 17 -49.18 -19.01 35.04
CA ALA A 17 -49.79 -19.52 33.82
C ALA A 17 -49.44 -21.00 33.56
N LEU A 18 -48.22 -21.44 33.87
CA LEU A 18 -47.82 -22.86 33.83
C LEU A 18 -48.63 -23.72 34.81
N ILE A 19 -48.81 -23.23 36.04
CA ILE A 19 -49.60 -23.92 37.07
C ILE A 19 -51.07 -24.03 36.63
N VAL A 20 -51.65 -22.96 36.09
CA VAL A 20 -53.02 -22.94 35.57
C VAL A 20 -53.18 -23.84 34.34
N CYS A 21 -52.19 -23.88 33.44
CA CYS A 21 -52.17 -24.77 32.27
C CYS A 21 -52.11 -26.25 32.69
N TYR A 22 -51.22 -26.59 33.63
CA TYR A 22 -51.10 -27.92 34.20
C TYR A 22 -52.42 -28.39 34.83
N HIS A 23 -53.04 -27.56 35.67
CA HIS A 23 -54.33 -27.87 36.26
C HIS A 23 -55.44 -28.01 35.21
N SER A 24 -55.47 -27.15 34.18
CA SER A 24 -56.51 -27.19 33.15
C SER A 24 -56.41 -28.42 32.23
N LEU A 25 -55.20 -28.89 31.92
CA LEU A 25 -55.00 -30.06 31.04
C LEU A 25 -55.30 -31.39 31.73
N PHE A 26 -54.94 -31.51 33.02
CA PHE A 26 -54.97 -32.78 33.75
C PHE A 26 -56.14 -32.94 34.73
N VAL A 27 -56.79 -31.87 35.19
CA VAL A 27 -57.87 -31.95 36.20
C VAL A 27 -59.27 -31.71 35.62
N ILE A 28 -59.41 -30.98 34.50
CA ILE A 28 -60.72 -30.62 33.91
C ILE A 28 -61.02 -31.52 32.70
N PRO A 29 -62.20 -32.18 32.58
CA PRO A 29 -62.51 -33.07 31.45
C PRO A 29 -63.01 -32.35 30.19
N GLU A 30 -63.41 -31.09 30.28
CA GLU A 30 -64.07 -30.33 29.20
C GLU A 30 -63.07 -29.80 28.15
N THR A 31 -63.25 -30.17 26.88
CA THR A 31 -62.29 -29.92 25.78
C THR A 31 -62.17 -28.45 25.37
N ALA A 32 -63.23 -27.66 25.54
CA ALA A 32 -63.24 -26.24 25.24
C ALA A 32 -62.31 -25.43 26.17
N ILE A 33 -62.31 -25.75 27.47
CA ILE A 33 -61.50 -25.07 28.49
C ILE A 33 -60.01 -25.42 28.30
N LYS A 34 -59.69 -26.67 27.95
CA LYS A 34 -58.32 -27.09 27.62
C LYS A 34 -57.74 -26.29 26.47
N THR A 35 -58.54 -26.09 25.43
CA THR A 35 -58.12 -25.34 24.23
C THR A 35 -57.83 -23.88 24.56
N GLN A 36 -58.68 -23.23 25.38
CA GLN A 36 -58.46 -21.86 25.84
C GLN A 36 -57.21 -21.75 26.74
N ALA A 37 -57.00 -22.70 27.65
CA ALA A 37 -55.81 -22.72 28.51
C ALA A 37 -54.50 -22.84 27.70
N ILE A 38 -54.51 -23.64 26.63
CA ILE A 38 -53.39 -23.73 25.68
C ILE A 38 -53.15 -22.39 24.98
N TYR A 39 -54.20 -21.69 24.52
CA TYR A 39 -54.04 -20.36 23.92
C TYR A 39 -53.47 -19.33 24.92
N TRP A 40 -53.94 -19.34 26.17
CA TRP A 40 -53.40 -18.47 27.22
C TRP A 40 -51.95 -18.80 27.57
N PHE A 41 -51.58 -20.08 27.56
CA PHE A 41 -50.20 -20.53 27.75
C PHE A 41 -49.28 -20.05 26.62
N TYR A 42 -49.66 -20.25 25.35
CA TYR A 42 -48.86 -19.76 24.22
C TYR A 42 -48.80 -18.23 24.17
N ALA A 43 -49.88 -17.53 24.50
CA ALA A 43 -49.89 -16.07 24.59
C ALA A 43 -48.93 -15.54 25.67
N ALA A 44 -48.89 -16.19 26.85
CA ALA A 44 -47.95 -15.86 27.91
C ALA A 44 -46.50 -16.15 27.53
N LEU A 45 -46.25 -17.29 26.85
CA LEU A 45 -44.93 -17.65 26.36
C LEU A 45 -44.39 -16.63 25.35
N VAL A 46 -45.22 -16.22 24.38
CA VAL A 46 -44.87 -15.18 23.41
C VAL A 46 -44.62 -13.84 24.11
N SER A 47 -45.47 -13.48 25.07
CA SER A 47 -45.31 -12.25 25.87
C SER A 47 -44.01 -12.22 26.68
N ALA A 48 -43.58 -13.35 27.23
CA ALA A 48 -42.33 -13.46 27.99
C ALA A 48 -41.08 -13.31 27.11
N ILE A 49 -41.16 -13.67 25.82
CA ILE A 49 -40.03 -13.63 24.88
C ILE A 49 -39.86 -12.24 24.24
N ILE A 50 -40.95 -11.48 24.06
CA ILE A 50 -40.95 -10.16 23.40
C ILE A 50 -39.84 -9.21 23.89
N PRO A 51 -39.59 -9.01 25.21
CA PRO A 51 -38.55 -8.09 25.68
C PRO A 51 -37.13 -8.47 25.22
N TYR A 52 -36.85 -9.77 25.12
CA TYR A 52 -35.56 -10.27 24.66
C TYR A 52 -35.37 -10.07 23.15
N LEU A 53 -36.46 -10.15 22.37
CA LEU A 53 -36.42 -9.87 20.94
C LEU A 53 -36.16 -8.39 20.65
N GLU A 54 -36.74 -7.47 21.43
CA GLU A 54 -36.45 -6.04 21.29
C GLU A 54 -34.98 -5.72 21.53
N GLU A 55 -34.36 -6.32 22.55
CA GLU A 55 -32.93 -6.13 22.85
C GLU A 55 -32.03 -6.64 21.72
N VAL A 56 -32.33 -7.82 21.16
CA VAL A 56 -31.62 -8.39 20.01
C VAL A 56 -31.79 -7.51 18.76
N VAL A 57 -32.99 -7.00 18.49
CA VAL A 57 -33.25 -6.11 17.33
C VAL A 57 -32.49 -4.79 17.47
N VAL A 58 -32.46 -4.19 18.67
CA VAL A 58 -31.67 -2.98 18.93
C VAL A 58 -30.18 -3.26 18.72
N TYR A 59 -29.67 -4.37 19.26
CA TYR A 59 -28.27 -4.78 19.06
C TYR A 59 -27.91 -4.97 17.57
N ILE A 60 -28.74 -5.69 16.81
CA ILE A 60 -28.56 -5.87 15.36
C ILE A 60 -28.59 -4.52 14.62
N LYS A 61 -29.49 -3.61 15.00
CA LYS A 61 -29.57 -2.27 14.41
C LYS A 61 -28.31 -1.46 14.67
N THR A 62 -27.74 -1.54 15.88
CA THR A 62 -26.48 -0.86 16.19
C THR A 62 -25.30 -1.41 15.40
N ILE A 63 -25.22 -2.73 15.18
CA ILE A 63 -24.20 -3.36 14.33
C ILE A 63 -24.33 -2.88 12.88
N LYS A 64 -25.55 -2.87 12.33
CA LYS A 64 -25.81 -2.43 10.95
C LYS A 64 -25.48 -0.95 10.73
N VAL A 65 -25.75 -0.10 11.71
CA VAL A 65 -25.35 1.31 11.68
C VAL A 65 -23.83 1.44 11.78
N GLY A 66 -23.18 0.67 12.64
CA GLY A 66 -21.72 0.60 12.73
C GLY A 66 -21.06 0.16 11.41
N SER A 67 -21.61 -0.85 10.74
CA SER A 67 -21.10 -1.31 9.43
C SER A 67 -21.30 -0.28 8.31
N SER A 68 -22.36 0.53 8.37
CA SER A 68 -22.57 1.62 7.40
C SER A 68 -21.51 2.73 7.53
N GLY A 69 -21.05 3.03 8.75
CA GLY A 69 -19.93 3.94 8.98
C GLY A 69 -18.61 3.40 8.42
N ILE A 70 -18.38 2.09 8.57
CA ILE A 70 -17.21 1.40 8.01
C ILE A 70 -17.26 1.42 6.48
N GLU A 71 -18.43 1.21 5.86
CA GLU A 71 -18.57 1.26 4.40
C GLU A 71 -18.28 2.65 3.82
N ILE A 72 -18.76 3.71 4.48
CA ILE A 72 -18.46 5.10 4.09
C ILE A 72 -16.96 5.38 4.23
N ALA A 73 -16.34 5.01 5.35
CA ALA A 73 -14.90 5.17 5.55
C ALA A 73 -14.09 4.38 4.52
N MET A 74 -14.50 3.14 4.23
CA MET A 74 -13.87 2.30 3.21
C MET A 74 -14.03 2.90 1.81
N ASN A 75 -15.16 3.52 1.49
CA ASN A 75 -15.35 4.21 0.21
C ASN A 75 -14.46 5.46 0.11
N GLU A 76 -14.24 6.19 1.19
CA GLU A 76 -13.32 7.33 1.19
C GLU A 76 -11.85 6.88 1.04
N VAL A 77 -11.46 5.81 1.76
CA VAL A 77 -10.13 5.18 1.58
C VAL A 77 -9.94 4.70 0.14
N LYS A 78 -10.96 4.08 -0.48
CA LYS A 78 -10.90 3.65 -1.89
C LYS A 78 -10.66 4.81 -2.85
N LYS A 79 -11.30 5.97 -2.62
CA LYS A 79 -11.05 7.17 -3.43
C LYS A 79 -9.62 7.68 -3.26
N GLU A 80 -9.09 7.68 -2.04
CA GLU A 80 -7.71 8.08 -1.80
C GLU A 80 -6.71 7.11 -2.44
N ILE A 81 -6.97 5.80 -2.38
CA ILE A 81 -6.20 4.79 -3.11
C ILE A 81 -6.22 5.08 -4.61
N GLN A 82 -7.40 5.33 -5.20
CA GLN A 82 -7.51 5.67 -6.61
C GLN A 82 -6.70 6.92 -6.98
N LYS A 83 -6.76 7.98 -6.16
CA LYS A 83 -5.95 9.19 -6.38
C LYS A 83 -4.45 8.91 -6.30
N ILE A 84 -4.05 7.97 -5.44
CA ILE A 84 -2.64 7.54 -5.34
C ILE A 84 -2.25 6.78 -6.60
N ASP A 85 -3.08 5.86 -7.08
CA ASP A 85 -2.82 5.08 -8.29
C ASP A 85 -2.66 6.00 -9.52
N GLU A 86 -3.53 6.99 -9.69
CA GLU A 86 -3.43 7.99 -10.77
C GLU A 86 -2.14 8.82 -10.67
N LYS A 87 -1.71 9.17 -9.45
CA LYS A 87 -0.44 9.88 -9.24
C LYS A 87 0.75 8.99 -9.57
N VAL A 88 0.73 7.73 -9.16
CA VAL A 88 1.80 6.76 -9.45
C VAL A 88 1.93 6.58 -10.96
N GLU A 89 0.83 6.35 -11.67
CA GLU A 89 0.82 6.24 -13.14
C GLU A 89 1.40 7.49 -13.81
N LYS A 90 1.02 8.68 -13.33
CA LYS A 90 1.57 9.94 -13.85
C LYS A 90 3.07 10.07 -13.61
N LEU A 91 3.57 9.63 -12.46
CA LEU A 91 4.99 9.63 -12.13
C LEU A 91 5.76 8.65 -13.03
N ASP A 92 5.23 7.44 -13.22
CA ASP A 92 5.83 6.41 -14.08
C ASP A 92 5.93 6.90 -15.53
N ASN A 93 4.85 7.47 -16.06
CA ASN A 93 4.83 8.05 -17.41
C ASN A 93 5.84 9.20 -17.56
N LYS A 94 5.99 10.05 -16.55
CA LYS A 94 6.97 11.15 -16.55
C LYS A 94 8.41 10.61 -16.52
N LEU A 95 8.67 9.55 -15.76
CA LEU A 95 9.97 8.90 -15.72
C LEU A 95 10.29 8.28 -17.08
N LEU A 96 9.38 7.52 -17.68
CA LEU A 96 9.56 6.94 -19.01
C LEU A 96 9.86 8.00 -20.08
N GLN A 97 9.10 9.09 -20.11
CA GLN A 97 9.37 10.21 -21.02
C GLN A 97 10.76 10.82 -20.81
N THR A 98 11.22 10.89 -19.57
CA THR A 98 12.55 11.40 -19.22
C THR A 98 13.64 10.43 -19.70
N LEU A 99 13.46 9.13 -19.50
CA LEU A 99 14.39 8.11 -19.97
C LEU A 99 14.51 8.12 -21.50
N ASP A 100 13.39 8.21 -22.22
CA ASP A 100 13.38 8.33 -23.68
C ASP A 100 14.14 9.59 -24.14
N ARG A 101 13.94 10.73 -23.46
CA ARG A 101 14.63 11.97 -23.76
C ARG A 101 16.15 11.84 -23.55
N ILE A 102 16.59 11.21 -22.47
CA ILE A 102 18.02 10.98 -22.20
C ILE A 102 18.64 10.15 -23.33
N GLN A 103 17.97 9.08 -23.74
CA GLN A 103 18.45 8.25 -24.86
C GLN A 103 18.50 9.02 -26.17
N GLN A 104 17.46 9.80 -26.47
CA GLN A 104 17.40 10.62 -27.67
C GLN A 104 18.52 11.67 -27.68
N ASN A 105 18.72 12.39 -26.57
CA ASN A 105 19.79 13.36 -26.42
C ASN A 105 21.15 12.73 -26.68
N GLU A 106 21.43 11.57 -26.07
CA GLU A 106 22.69 10.87 -26.27
C GLU A 106 22.82 10.40 -27.73
N SER A 107 21.76 9.82 -28.31
CA SER A 107 21.73 9.32 -29.69
C SER A 107 21.86 10.41 -30.76
N SER A 108 21.51 11.65 -30.43
CA SER A 108 21.59 12.81 -31.33
C SER A 108 23.02 13.34 -31.52
N LEU A 109 23.93 13.02 -30.58
CA LEU A 109 25.33 13.43 -30.67
C LEU A 109 26.05 12.67 -31.78
N SER A 110 26.95 13.36 -32.49
CA SER A 110 27.85 12.72 -33.45
C SER A 110 28.81 11.76 -32.74
N GLN A 111 29.24 10.71 -33.45
CA GLN A 111 30.19 9.74 -32.92
C GLN A 111 31.48 10.41 -32.42
N GLN A 112 32.03 11.35 -33.20
CA GLN A 112 33.22 12.11 -32.83
C GLN A 112 33.00 12.93 -31.54
N ALA A 113 31.83 13.55 -31.37
CA ALA A 113 31.52 14.33 -30.16
C ALA A 113 31.45 13.42 -28.92
N ARG A 114 30.87 12.23 -29.04
CA ARG A 114 30.82 11.25 -27.94
C ARG A 114 32.20 10.76 -27.55
N GLU A 115 33.05 10.47 -28.53
CA GLU A 115 34.43 10.02 -28.30
C GLU A 115 35.28 11.09 -27.61
N ILE A 116 35.24 12.35 -28.09
CA ILE A 116 35.98 13.46 -27.47
C ILE A 116 35.51 13.67 -26.03
N ARG A 117 34.19 13.66 -25.80
CA ARG A 117 33.63 13.78 -24.46
C ARG A 117 34.13 12.62 -23.58
N GLN A 118 34.05 11.37 -24.05
CA GLN A 118 34.50 10.21 -23.28
C GLN A 118 35.99 10.30 -22.92
N GLN A 119 36.85 10.67 -23.88
CA GLN A 119 38.28 10.84 -23.64
C GLN A 119 38.56 11.92 -22.59
N ASN A 120 37.82 13.03 -22.62
CA ASN A 120 37.93 14.09 -21.62
C ASN A 120 37.52 13.60 -20.23
N TYR A 121 36.43 12.82 -20.13
CA TYR A 121 35.98 12.21 -18.88
C TYR A 121 37.03 11.22 -18.35
N ASP A 122 37.49 10.27 -19.17
CA ASP A 122 38.49 9.27 -18.77
C ASP A 122 39.79 9.94 -18.29
N SER A 123 40.24 10.98 -19.01
CA SER A 123 41.40 11.77 -18.63
C SER A 123 41.20 12.48 -17.28
N TRP A 124 40.04 13.09 -17.04
CA TRP A 124 39.72 13.72 -15.76
C TRP A 124 39.66 12.70 -14.63
N THR A 125 39.05 11.54 -14.85
CA THR A 125 38.93 10.46 -13.86
C THR A 125 40.30 9.98 -13.39
N VAL A 126 41.22 9.72 -14.31
CA VAL A 126 42.58 9.24 -13.96
C VAL A 126 43.42 10.34 -13.31
N ASN A 127 43.35 11.56 -13.83
CA ASN A 127 44.26 12.62 -13.41
C ASN A 127 43.81 13.38 -12.16
N VAL A 128 42.50 13.39 -11.89
CA VAL A 128 41.89 14.17 -10.81
C VAL A 128 41.23 13.23 -9.80
N LEU A 129 40.16 12.53 -10.20
CA LEU A 129 39.32 11.77 -9.26
C LEU A 129 40.10 10.65 -8.55
N ALA A 130 40.91 9.90 -9.29
CA ALA A 130 41.70 8.79 -8.76
C ALA A 130 42.78 9.22 -7.75
N LYS A 131 43.17 10.51 -7.75
CA LYS A 131 44.18 11.06 -6.84
C LYS A 131 43.57 11.72 -5.60
N MET A 132 42.25 11.85 -5.54
CA MET A 132 41.57 12.46 -4.39
C MET A 132 41.57 11.52 -3.18
N ASN A 133 41.50 12.10 -1.98
CA ASN A 133 41.21 11.32 -0.78
C ASN A 133 39.76 10.76 -0.84
N PRO A 134 39.45 9.68 -0.09
CA PRO A 134 38.15 9.02 -0.18
C PRO A 134 36.94 9.93 0.08
N GLN A 135 37.04 10.85 1.03
CA GLN A 135 35.97 11.78 1.39
C GLN A 135 35.70 12.79 0.28
N ALA A 136 36.76 13.38 -0.29
CA ALA A 136 36.66 14.34 -1.39
C ALA A 136 36.19 13.64 -2.69
N LYS A 137 36.63 12.40 -2.93
CA LYS A 137 36.15 11.58 -4.04
C LYS A 137 34.64 11.40 -3.94
N LEU A 138 34.15 10.95 -2.79
CA LEU A 138 32.71 10.72 -2.57
C LEU A 138 31.88 11.99 -2.73
N ALA A 139 32.32 13.10 -2.12
CA ALA A 139 31.62 14.38 -2.25
C ALA A 139 31.58 14.90 -3.70
N THR A 140 32.64 14.65 -4.47
CA THR A 140 32.69 14.99 -5.90
C THR A 140 31.74 14.10 -6.71
N GLN A 141 31.75 12.79 -6.44
CA GLN A 141 30.83 11.84 -7.07
C GLN A 141 29.37 12.20 -6.80
N GLU A 142 29.05 12.52 -5.55
CA GLU A 142 27.73 12.99 -5.12
C GLU A 142 27.33 14.26 -5.86
N SER A 143 28.16 15.31 -5.80
CA SER A 143 27.84 16.61 -6.40
C SER A 143 27.60 16.52 -7.91
N LEU A 144 28.49 15.82 -8.63
CA LEU A 144 28.37 15.66 -10.08
C LEU A 144 27.17 14.80 -10.45
N THR A 145 26.95 13.70 -9.74
CA THR A 145 25.76 12.85 -9.94
C THR A 145 24.48 13.66 -9.71
N TYR A 146 24.40 14.40 -8.61
CA TYR A 146 23.23 15.23 -8.31
C TYR A 146 22.98 16.28 -9.38
N ASN A 147 24.03 16.92 -9.91
CA ASN A 147 23.91 17.90 -10.98
C ASN A 147 23.34 17.28 -12.27
N HIS A 148 23.84 16.11 -12.67
CA HIS A 148 23.34 15.39 -13.84
C HIS A 148 21.88 14.93 -13.66
N LEU A 149 21.54 14.38 -12.50
CA LEU A 149 20.18 13.96 -12.19
C LEU A 149 19.22 15.16 -12.21
N LYS A 150 19.61 16.27 -11.57
CA LYS A 150 18.82 17.51 -11.55
C LYS A 150 18.61 18.09 -12.94
N SER A 151 19.61 18.06 -13.82
CA SER A 151 19.43 18.53 -15.20
C SER A 151 18.43 17.69 -15.99
N GLU A 152 18.28 16.42 -15.64
CA GLU A 152 17.30 15.52 -16.26
C GLU A 152 15.95 15.50 -15.54
N GLY A 153 15.82 16.14 -14.38
CA GLY A 153 14.62 16.10 -13.55
C GLY A 153 14.41 14.75 -12.85
N ILE A 154 15.50 14.01 -12.62
CA ILE A 154 15.55 12.74 -11.89
C ILE A 154 16.12 13.02 -10.47
N GLY A 155 15.71 12.24 -9.47
CA GLY A 155 16.28 12.28 -8.12
C GLY A 155 17.19 11.09 -7.81
N ILE A 156 17.81 11.13 -6.64
CA ILE A 156 18.71 10.04 -6.17
C ILE A 156 17.90 8.77 -5.91
N LYS A 157 16.67 8.89 -5.43
CA LYS A 157 15.77 7.75 -5.21
C LYS A 157 15.51 6.98 -6.50
N GLU A 158 15.21 7.68 -7.58
CA GLU A 158 14.98 7.08 -8.89
C GLU A 158 16.26 6.41 -9.41
N LEU A 159 17.43 7.03 -9.26
CA LEU A 159 18.71 6.39 -9.61
C LEU A 159 18.92 5.07 -8.83
N LYS A 160 18.69 5.10 -7.52
CA LYS A 160 18.82 3.91 -6.65
C LYS A 160 17.84 2.81 -7.05
N ASP A 161 16.59 3.17 -7.34
CA ASP A 161 15.56 2.24 -7.78
C ASP A 161 15.92 1.61 -9.13
N MET A 162 16.32 2.43 -10.10
CA MET A 162 16.75 1.95 -11.43
C MET A 162 17.94 0.98 -11.33
N LEU A 163 18.97 1.31 -10.53
CA LEU A 163 20.09 0.42 -10.29
C LEU A 163 19.68 -0.85 -9.52
N GLY A 164 18.68 -0.76 -8.65
CA GLY A 164 18.12 -1.91 -7.94
C GLY A 164 17.35 -2.86 -8.85
N GLN A 165 16.54 -2.33 -9.76
CA GLN A 165 15.85 -3.11 -10.80
C GLN A 165 16.84 -3.83 -11.72
N LEU A 166 17.99 -3.21 -11.99
CA LEU A 166 19.08 -3.81 -12.77
C LEU A 166 19.99 -4.75 -11.95
N GLY A 167 19.78 -4.87 -10.63
CA GLY A 167 20.53 -5.77 -9.76
C GLY A 167 21.89 -5.24 -9.27
N TYR A 168 22.15 -3.95 -9.39
CA TYR A 168 23.41 -3.32 -8.97
C TYR A 168 23.34 -2.69 -7.57
N TYR A 169 22.16 -2.27 -7.12
CA TYR A 169 21.97 -1.61 -5.82
C TYR A 169 20.96 -2.37 -4.93
N HIS A 170 21.33 -2.61 -3.67
CA HIS A 170 20.53 -3.40 -2.72
C HIS A 170 20.30 -2.66 -1.39
N GLY A 171 20.65 -1.37 -1.33
CA GLY A 171 20.51 -0.55 -0.13
C GLY A 171 19.15 0.16 -0.03
N ASN A 172 19.05 1.10 0.91
CA ASN A 172 17.83 1.89 1.11
C ASN A 172 17.58 2.87 -0.06
N ILE A 173 16.32 2.99 -0.48
CA ILE A 173 15.85 3.94 -1.51
C ILE A 173 15.46 5.28 -0.87
N ASP A 174 16.45 5.99 -0.34
CA ASP A 174 16.33 7.35 0.19
C ASP A 174 16.99 8.39 -0.75
N GLN A 175 16.93 9.67 -0.40
CA GLN A 175 17.53 10.76 -1.18
C GLN A 175 19.03 10.99 -0.88
N VAL A 176 19.71 10.08 -0.20
CA VAL A 176 21.11 10.27 0.26
C VAL A 176 22.08 9.57 -0.69
N PHE A 177 23.12 10.27 -1.14
CA PHE A 177 24.21 9.63 -1.88
C PHE A 177 25.19 9.00 -0.90
N THR A 178 25.43 7.69 -1.02
CA THR A 178 26.29 6.93 -0.10
C THR A 178 27.44 6.24 -0.85
N PRO A 179 28.50 5.80 -0.15
CA PRO A 179 29.57 5.02 -0.77
C PRO A 179 29.08 3.76 -1.49
N GLU A 180 28.05 3.10 -0.96
CA GLU A 180 27.45 1.91 -1.57
C GLU A 180 26.77 2.25 -2.89
N LEU A 181 26.13 3.43 -2.99
CA LEU A 181 25.57 3.90 -4.26
C LEU A 181 26.68 4.20 -5.27
N ALA A 182 27.76 4.87 -4.86
CA ALA A 182 28.90 5.13 -5.75
C ALA A 182 29.50 3.82 -6.29
N GLN A 183 29.67 2.81 -5.43
CA GLN A 183 30.14 1.48 -5.83
C GLN A 183 29.18 0.77 -6.79
N ALA A 184 27.86 0.90 -6.57
CA ALA A 184 26.87 0.34 -7.48
C ALA A 184 26.96 0.98 -8.88
N VAL A 185 27.18 2.30 -8.94
CA VAL A 185 27.40 3.02 -10.19
C VAL A 185 28.71 2.59 -10.85
N GLU A 186 29.82 2.50 -10.10
CA GLU A 186 31.11 2.02 -10.62
C GLU A 186 30.98 0.61 -11.20
N LYS A 187 30.31 -0.30 -10.49
CA LYS A 187 30.06 -1.66 -10.95
C LYS A 187 29.22 -1.68 -12.23
N PHE A 188 28.15 -0.88 -12.28
CA PHE A 188 27.31 -0.75 -13.48
C PHE A 188 28.11 -0.25 -14.68
N GLN A 189 28.92 0.80 -14.50
CA GLN A 189 29.76 1.35 -15.56
C GLN A 189 30.79 0.33 -16.06
N PHE A 190 31.42 -0.40 -15.13
CA PHE A 190 32.40 -1.43 -15.46
C PHE A 190 31.78 -2.56 -16.28
N GLU A 191 30.68 -3.16 -15.80
CA GLU A 191 30.03 -4.29 -16.47
C GLU A 191 29.46 -3.91 -17.85
N ASN A 192 29.07 -2.65 -18.02
CA ASN A 192 28.55 -2.11 -19.29
C ASN A 192 29.60 -1.41 -20.16
N ARG A 193 30.89 -1.44 -19.77
CA ARG A 193 32.02 -0.90 -20.54
C ARG A 193 31.86 0.60 -20.89
N LEU A 194 31.41 1.41 -19.94
CA LEU A 194 31.12 2.84 -20.13
C LEU A 194 32.35 3.75 -19.91
N GLY A 195 33.53 3.29 -20.35
CA GLY A 195 34.81 3.96 -20.07
C GLY A 195 35.38 3.59 -18.70
N ILE A 196 36.15 4.51 -18.11
CA ILE A 196 36.77 4.29 -16.79
C ILE A 196 35.71 4.48 -15.70
N PRO A 197 35.41 3.45 -14.87
CA PRO A 197 34.41 3.57 -13.82
C PRO A 197 34.78 4.65 -12.80
N ASP A 198 33.93 5.67 -12.71
CA ASP A 198 34.15 6.85 -11.89
C ASP A 198 33.09 7.01 -10.80
N GLY A 199 32.04 6.18 -10.80
CA GLY A 199 30.95 6.20 -9.81
C GLY A 199 30.00 7.37 -9.95
N ILE A 200 30.06 8.09 -11.07
CA ILE A 200 29.22 9.25 -11.37
C ILE A 200 28.11 8.85 -12.33
N ALA A 201 26.86 9.11 -11.96
CA ALA A 201 25.73 8.89 -12.87
C ALA A 201 25.59 10.06 -13.86
N GLY A 202 26.54 10.14 -14.81
CA GLY A 202 26.55 11.11 -15.91
C GLY A 202 25.61 10.73 -17.05
N SER A 203 25.60 11.53 -18.12
CA SER A 203 24.68 11.34 -19.27
C SER A 203 24.79 9.97 -19.93
N ILE A 204 26.01 9.44 -20.11
CA ILE A 204 26.24 8.11 -20.68
C ILE A 204 25.70 7.02 -19.76
N THR A 205 26.01 7.13 -18.47
CA THR A 205 25.55 6.20 -17.44
C THR A 205 24.03 6.16 -17.41
N LEU A 206 23.37 7.32 -17.32
CA LEU A 206 21.91 7.43 -17.29
C LEU A 206 21.26 6.95 -18.59
N SER A 207 21.86 7.23 -19.74
CA SER A 207 21.38 6.72 -21.04
C SER A 207 21.46 5.20 -21.12
N LYS A 208 22.56 4.61 -20.62
CA LYS A 208 22.68 3.15 -20.59
C LYS A 208 21.73 2.49 -19.61
N ILE A 209 21.50 3.11 -18.44
CA ILE A 209 20.48 2.67 -17.49
C ILE A 209 19.11 2.68 -18.17
N ALA A 210 18.74 3.79 -18.82
CA ALA A 210 17.49 3.93 -19.56
C ALA A 210 17.31 2.85 -20.64
N GLU A 211 18.39 2.46 -21.32
CA GLU A 211 18.38 1.40 -22.33
C GLU A 211 18.08 0.02 -21.75
N LEU A 212 18.64 -0.29 -20.59
CA LEU A 212 18.56 -1.62 -19.98
C LEU A 212 17.33 -1.81 -19.09
N LEU A 213 16.69 -0.72 -18.68
CA LEU A 213 15.50 -0.81 -17.84
C LEU A 213 14.34 -1.45 -18.61
N PRO A 214 13.61 -2.39 -17.97
CA PRO A 214 12.38 -2.89 -18.55
C PRO A 214 11.39 -1.74 -18.67
N ARG A 215 10.83 -1.52 -19.87
CA ARG A 215 9.84 -0.46 -20.15
C ARG A 215 8.52 -0.60 -19.37
N GLN A 216 8.42 -1.58 -18.48
CA GLN A 216 7.31 -1.77 -17.54
C GLN A 216 7.75 -1.35 -16.14
N ILE A 217 8.11 -0.09 -15.99
CA ILE A 217 8.21 0.54 -14.66
C ILE A 217 6.77 0.66 -14.16
N GLY A 218 6.31 -0.25 -13.30
CA GLY A 218 4.97 -0.13 -12.67
C GLY A 218 4.27 -1.43 -12.24
N ALA A 219 4.57 -2.59 -12.84
CA ALA A 219 3.80 -3.81 -12.53
C ALA A 219 4.35 -4.64 -11.35
N ALA A 220 5.65 -4.58 -11.06
CA ALA A 220 6.30 -5.51 -10.13
C ALA A 220 6.28 -5.07 -8.65
N SER A 221 6.16 -3.78 -8.37
CA SER A 221 6.20 -3.24 -7.00
C SER A 221 4.80 -3.18 -6.34
N ILE A 222 3.73 -3.03 -7.12
CA ILE A 222 2.35 -2.93 -6.60
C ILE A 222 1.72 -4.32 -6.38
N SER A 223 2.12 -5.33 -7.16
CA SER A 223 1.56 -6.69 -7.01
C SER A 223 1.90 -7.36 -5.66
N LYS A 224 2.99 -6.94 -4.99
CA LYS A 224 3.36 -7.51 -3.68
C LYS A 224 2.55 -6.96 -2.49
N SER A 225 1.82 -5.84 -2.64
CA SER A 225 0.94 -5.36 -1.56
C SER A 225 -0.47 -5.94 -1.62
N ASN A 226 -0.85 -6.60 -2.73
CA ASN A 226 -2.16 -7.24 -2.87
C ASN A 226 -2.19 -8.69 -2.36
N VAL A 227 -1.34 -9.02 -1.37
CA VAL A 227 -1.24 -10.34 -0.75
C VAL A 227 -1.74 -10.31 0.69
N LYS A 228 -3.07 -10.34 0.82
CA LYS A 228 -3.87 -11.31 1.60
C LYS A 228 -5.21 -10.70 2.01
N ASN A 229 -6.27 -11.26 1.40
CA ASN A 229 -7.65 -11.43 1.87
C ASN A 229 -8.20 -10.43 2.90
#